data_AF-A0A915EHW4-F1
#
_entry.id   AF-A0A915EHW4-F1
#
_cell.length_a   1.000
_cell.length_b   1.000
_cell.length_c   1.000
_cell.angle_alpha   90.00
_cell.angle_beta   90.00
_cell.angle_gamma   90.00
#
_symmetry.space_group_name_H-M   'P 1'
#
loop_
_entity.id
_entity.type
_entity.pdbx_description
1 polymer ?
#
loop_
_entity_poly.entity_id
_entity_poly.type
_entity_poly.pdbx_seq_one_letter_code
_entity_poly.pdbx_strand_id
1 'polypeptide(L)'
;MPAKKKHGQYDIITDDLYDCRIPLHNEVAYQHGIHFEAKYIGSMEIPRPGTRIEIVAAMRRVRYEFKARAMKKKPVDITVSVDGVKVVLQRNKKKRQKDGAVWDESKLLVMFHPIYRIFYVSHDSQDLQIFSYIARDGAGNTLSAMSSSALKR
;
A
#
# COMPACT_ATOMS: atom_id res chain seq x y z
N MET A 1 39.30 -18.63 -10.89
CA MET A 1 37.94 -18.74 -10.29
C MET A 1 37.17 -17.48 -10.64
N PRO A 2 36.05 -17.51 -11.39
CA PRO A 2 35.33 -16.28 -11.71
C PRO A 2 34.49 -15.82 -10.51
N ALA A 3 34.60 -14.54 -10.20
CA ALA A 3 33.80 -13.87 -9.17
C ALA A 3 32.33 -13.83 -9.59
N LYS A 4 31.43 -14.32 -8.73
CA LYS A 4 29.97 -14.18 -8.90
C LYS A 4 29.44 -13.07 -7.98
N LYS A 5 28.76 -12.12 -8.61
CA LYS A 5 28.10 -10.95 -8.00
C LYS A 5 27.07 -11.40 -6.97
N LYS A 6 27.24 -11.00 -5.70
CA LYS A 6 26.24 -11.20 -4.63
C LYS A 6 25.03 -10.33 -4.95
N HIS A 7 23.99 -10.96 -5.48
CA HIS A 7 22.69 -10.31 -5.68
C HIS A 7 22.15 -9.93 -4.30
N GLY A 8 21.67 -8.69 -4.18
CA GLY A 8 21.15 -8.14 -2.92
C GLY A 8 20.05 -9.02 -2.35
N GLN A 9 20.19 -9.30 -1.07
CA GLN A 9 19.33 -10.15 -0.25
C GLN A 9 17.95 -9.50 -0.07
N TYR A 10 17.11 -9.62 -1.09
CA TYR A 10 15.67 -9.68 -0.85
C TYR A 10 15.39 -11.15 -0.59
N ASP A 11 15.49 -11.53 0.69
CA ASP A 11 15.08 -12.86 1.15
C ASP A 11 13.62 -13.04 0.76
N ILE A 12 13.41 -13.78 -0.33
CA ILE A 12 12.16 -14.48 -0.61
C ILE A 12 11.89 -15.28 0.67
N ILE A 13 10.77 -15.01 1.32
CA ILE A 13 10.39 -15.65 2.59
C ILE A 13 10.47 -17.16 2.37
N THR A 14 11.52 -17.80 2.88
CA THR A 14 11.84 -19.21 2.61
C THR A 14 10.90 -20.19 3.31
N ASP A 15 9.85 -19.69 3.97
CA ASP A 15 8.85 -20.43 4.73
C ASP A 15 7.53 -20.65 3.98
N ASP A 16 7.48 -20.40 2.66
CA ASP A 16 6.31 -20.69 1.82
C ASP A 16 6.25 -22.15 1.32
N LEU A 17 6.90 -23.11 2.00
CA LEU A 17 6.83 -24.54 1.64
C LEU A 17 5.39 -25.11 1.71
N TYR A 18 4.43 -24.35 2.27
CA TYR A 18 3.01 -24.71 2.37
C TYR A 18 2.06 -23.58 1.96
N ASP A 19 2.46 -22.63 1.11
CA ASP A 19 1.50 -21.67 0.55
C ASP A 19 0.68 -22.31 -0.59
N CYS A 20 -0.24 -23.21 -0.22
CA CYS A 20 -1.16 -23.89 -1.14
C CYS A 20 -2.36 -23.02 -1.56
N ARG A 21 -2.31 -21.69 -1.39
CA ARG A 21 -3.48 -20.82 -1.60
C ARG A 21 -3.73 -20.64 -3.10
N ILE A 22 -4.86 -21.17 -3.56
CA ILE A 22 -5.46 -20.78 -4.84
C ILE A 22 -5.70 -19.26 -4.79
N PRO A 23 -5.22 -18.47 -5.77
CA PRO A 23 -5.48 -17.03 -5.80
C PRO A 23 -6.97 -16.75 -5.68
N LEU A 24 -7.36 -15.92 -4.71
CA LEU A 24 -8.76 -15.56 -4.47
C LEU A 24 -9.40 -14.87 -5.71
N HIS A 25 -8.57 -14.21 -6.51
CA HIS A 25 -8.95 -13.50 -7.73
C HIS A 25 -8.17 -14.04 -8.92
N ASN A 26 -8.81 -14.12 -10.09
CA ASN A 26 -8.15 -14.52 -11.32
C ASN A 26 -7.31 -13.37 -11.90
N GLU A 27 -6.41 -13.69 -12.85
CA GLU A 27 -5.55 -12.70 -13.51
C GLU A 27 -6.35 -11.57 -14.20
N VAL A 28 -7.51 -11.91 -14.77
CA VAL A 28 -8.40 -10.94 -15.43
C VAL A 28 -8.92 -9.89 -14.44
N ALA A 29 -9.16 -10.25 -13.18
CA ALA A 29 -9.54 -9.28 -12.15
C ALA A 29 -8.43 -8.27 -11.88
N TYR A 30 -7.16 -8.68 -11.91
CA TYR A 30 -6.02 -7.77 -11.78
C TYR A 30 -5.83 -6.86 -13.00
N GLN A 31 -6.26 -7.27 -14.18
CA GLN A 31 -6.29 -6.38 -15.36
C GLN A 31 -7.34 -5.27 -15.22
N HIS A 32 -8.51 -5.59 -14.66
CA HIS A 32 -9.58 -4.61 -14.45
C HIS A 32 -9.38 -3.76 -13.18
N GLY A 33 -8.62 -4.28 -12.21
CA GLY A 33 -8.39 -3.66 -10.92
C GLY A 33 -9.34 -4.18 -9.84
N ILE A 34 -8.77 -4.61 -8.72
CA ILE A 34 -9.50 -5.12 -7.56
C ILE A 34 -9.67 -3.96 -6.56
N HIS A 35 -10.91 -3.71 -6.15
CA HIS A 35 -11.27 -2.58 -5.29
C HIS A 35 -11.39 -2.99 -3.82
N PHE A 36 -10.79 -2.19 -2.95
CA PHE A 36 -10.86 -2.35 -1.50
C PHE A 36 -11.25 -1.04 -0.84
N GLU A 37 -12.28 -1.08 -0.01
CA GLU A 37 -12.60 0.04 0.86
C GLU A 37 -11.70 0.01 2.10
N ALA A 38 -11.06 1.13 2.41
CA ALA A 38 -10.18 1.26 3.57
C ALA A 38 -10.25 2.65 4.19
N LYS A 39 -9.61 2.81 5.35
CA LYS A 39 -9.36 4.12 5.95
C LYS A 39 -7.88 4.43 5.90
N TYR A 40 -7.52 5.41 5.10
CA TYR A 40 -6.17 5.92 4.96
C TYR A 40 -5.73 6.58 6.26
N ILE A 41 -4.61 6.10 6.82
CA ILE A 41 -4.02 6.65 8.03
C ILE A 41 -3.07 7.78 7.65
N GLY A 42 -2.14 7.50 6.74
CA GLY A 42 -1.10 8.46 6.36
C GLY A 42 0.01 7.84 5.52
N SER A 43 0.90 8.72 5.09
CA SER A 43 2.16 8.37 4.44
C SER A 43 3.27 9.24 4.98
N MET A 44 4.48 8.73 4.95
CA MET A 44 5.67 9.45 5.38
C MET A 44 6.87 8.97 4.58
N GLU A 45 7.80 9.89 4.33
CA GLU A 45 9.12 9.53 3.85
C GLU A 45 9.90 8.79 4.93
N ILE A 46 10.53 7.69 4.55
CA ILE A 46 11.34 6.87 5.45
C ILE A 46 12.76 6.73 4.91
N PRO A 47 13.78 6.66 5.78
CA PRO A 47 15.10 6.27 5.35
C PRO A 47 15.07 4.84 4.80
N ARG A 48 16.03 4.49 3.93
CA ARG A 48 16.12 3.16 3.33
C ARG A 48 16.35 2.10 4.41
N PRO A 49 15.37 1.23 4.71
CA PRO A 49 15.54 0.21 5.74
C PRO A 49 16.48 -0.88 5.22
N GLY A 50 17.47 -1.25 6.04
CA GLY A 50 18.44 -2.32 5.77
C GLY A 50 18.05 -3.66 6.39
N THR A 51 17.14 -3.67 7.36
CA THR A 51 16.75 -4.87 8.11
C THR A 51 15.23 -5.03 8.22
N ARG A 52 14.76 -6.25 8.46
CA ARG A 52 13.33 -6.54 8.72
C ARG A 52 12.79 -5.72 9.92
N ILE A 53 13.63 -5.52 10.94
CA ILE A 53 13.26 -4.75 12.14
C ILE A 53 13.03 -3.27 11.77
N GLU A 54 13.90 -2.70 10.95
CA GLU A 54 13.74 -1.31 10.47
C GLU A 54 12.50 -1.13 9.60
N ILE A 55 12.16 -2.12 8.76
CA ILE A 55 10.92 -2.10 7.97
C ILE A 55 9.69 -2.01 8.89
N VAL A 56 9.62 -2.90 9.89
CA VAL A 56 8.51 -2.91 10.85
C VAL A 56 8.47 -1.61 11.66
N ALA A 57 9.62 -1.11 12.10
CA ALA A 57 9.72 0.15 12.81
C ALA A 57 9.24 1.33 11.97
N ALA A 58 9.61 1.39 10.69
CA ALA A 58 9.18 2.42 9.75
C ALA A 58 7.66 2.41 9.53
N MET A 59 7.07 1.23 9.29
CA MET A 59 5.61 1.09 9.13
C MET A 59 4.85 1.50 10.39
N ARG A 60 5.32 1.08 11.57
CA ARG A 60 4.74 1.48 12.86
C ARG A 60 4.85 2.98 13.10
N ARG A 61 5.98 3.61 12.71
CA ARG A 61 6.20 5.04 12.86
C ARG A 61 5.13 5.86 12.14
N VAL A 62 4.78 5.49 10.89
CA VAL A 62 3.67 6.15 10.14
C VAL A 62 2.38 6.10 10.96
N ARG A 63 2.01 4.93 11.48
CA ARG A 63 0.79 4.77 12.27
C ARG A 63 0.81 5.65 13.53
N TYR A 64 1.87 5.55 14.33
CA TYR A 64 1.93 6.22 15.63
C TYR A 64 2.06 7.73 15.51
N GLU A 65 2.75 8.25 14.50
CA GLU A 65 2.87 9.68 14.29
C GLU A 65 1.50 10.32 13.96
N PHE A 66 0.71 9.68 13.09
CA PHE A 66 -0.62 10.16 12.75
C PHE A 66 -1.62 9.97 13.91
N LYS A 67 -1.44 8.91 14.73
CA LYS A 67 -2.20 8.72 15.97
C LYS A 67 -1.89 9.82 16.99
N ALA A 68 -0.62 10.14 17.21
CA ALA A 68 -0.18 11.16 18.15
C ALA A 68 -0.66 12.57 17.76
N ARG A 69 -0.71 12.86 16.45
CA ARG A 69 -1.27 14.11 15.90
C ARG A 69 -2.81 14.14 15.88
N ALA A 70 -3.49 13.10 16.36
CA ALA A 70 -4.95 12.95 16.32
C ALA A 70 -5.56 13.15 14.92
N MET A 71 -4.81 12.78 13.87
CA MET A 71 -5.25 12.95 12.49
C MET A 71 -6.40 11.98 12.18
N LYS A 72 -7.51 12.51 11.68
CA LYS A 72 -8.67 11.68 11.30
C LYS A 72 -8.33 10.84 10.07
N LYS A 73 -8.54 9.53 10.16
CA LYS A 73 -8.39 8.61 9.03
C LYS A 73 -9.40 8.96 7.94
N LYS A 74 -8.95 9.01 6.69
CA LYS A 74 -9.81 9.37 5.54
C LYS A 74 -10.35 8.11 4.87
N PRO A 75 -11.66 8.01 4.58
CA PRO A 75 -12.19 6.88 3.82
C PRO A 75 -11.65 6.92 2.39
N VAL A 76 -11.10 5.81 1.91
CA VAL A 76 -10.45 5.67 0.60
C VAL A 76 -10.87 4.39 -0.09
N ASP A 77 -10.86 4.42 -1.42
CA ASP A 77 -10.91 3.25 -2.28
C ASP A 77 -9.48 2.98 -2.75
N ILE A 78 -9.06 1.73 -2.59
CA ILE A 78 -7.75 1.26 -3.03
C ILE A 78 -7.98 0.29 -4.17
N THR A 79 -7.43 0.61 -5.34
CA THR A 79 -7.47 -0.25 -6.51
C THR A 79 -6.11 -0.91 -6.68
N VAL A 80 -6.09 -2.24 -6.73
CA VAL A 80 -4.89 -3.04 -6.99
C VAL A 80 -5.04 -3.65 -8.38
N SER A 81 -4.17 -3.26 -9.32
CA SER A 81 -4.15 -3.77 -10.68
C SER A 81 -2.73 -4.13 -11.13
N VAL A 82 -2.61 -4.66 -12.34
CA VAL A 82 -1.32 -4.89 -13.01
C VAL A 82 -0.50 -3.60 -13.18
N ASP A 83 -1.15 -2.44 -13.26
CA ASP A 83 -0.46 -1.15 -13.36
C ASP A 83 0.16 -0.74 -12.02
N GLY A 84 -0.52 -1.06 -10.90
CA GLY A 84 -0.05 -0.73 -9.56
C GLY A 84 -1.16 -0.57 -8.53
N VAL A 85 -0.84 0.19 -7.48
CA VAL A 85 -1.77 0.51 -6.38
C VAL A 85 -2.17 1.97 -6.47
N LYS A 86 -3.46 2.19 -6.72
CA LYS A 86 -4.09 3.51 -6.75
C LYS A 86 -4.89 3.71 -5.48
N VAL A 87 -4.76 4.88 -4.85
CA VAL A 87 -5.52 5.26 -3.66
C VAL A 87 -6.29 6.54 -3.97
N VAL A 88 -7.62 6.48 -3.87
CA VAL A 88 -8.51 7.62 -4.13
C VAL A 88 -9.41 7.89 -2.94
N LEU A 89 -9.71 9.15 -2.65
CA LEU A 89 -10.67 9.50 -1.59
C LEU A 89 -12.07 9.01 -1.93
N GLN A 90 -12.76 8.37 -0.98
CA GLN A 90 -14.15 7.97 -1.18
C GLN A 90 -15.06 9.20 -1.23
N ARG A 91 -15.92 9.27 -2.24
CA ARG A 91 -17.01 10.25 -2.31
C ARG A 91 -18.20 9.78 -1.49
N ASN A 92 -18.86 10.75 -0.86
CA ASN A 92 -20.09 10.49 -0.12
C ASN A 92 -21.20 10.05 -1.09
N LYS A 93 -21.81 8.87 -0.89
CA LYS A 93 -22.79 8.27 -1.82
C LYS A 93 -23.97 9.20 -2.14
N LYS A 94 -24.41 10.03 -1.18
CA LYS A 94 -25.46 11.05 -1.37
C LYS A 94 -25.13 12.15 -2.39
N LYS A 95 -23.83 12.46 -2.60
CA LYS A 95 -23.39 13.46 -3.59
C LYS A 95 -23.24 12.88 -5.00
N ARG A 96 -23.04 11.56 -5.12
CA ARG A 96 -22.92 10.86 -6.42
C ARG A 96 -24.21 10.96 -7.26
N GLN A 97 -25.36 11.01 -6.61
CA GLN A 97 -26.67 11.01 -7.27
C GLN A 97 -27.14 12.40 -7.71
N LYS A 98 -26.54 13.48 -7.18
CA LYS A 98 -27.03 14.85 -7.39
C LYS A 98 -26.37 15.56 -8.58
N ASP A 99 -25.12 15.24 -8.90
CA ASP A 99 -24.32 16.13 -9.75
C ASP A 99 -24.12 15.67 -11.20
N GLY A 100 -24.46 14.45 -11.62
CA GLY A 100 -24.48 14.02 -13.04
C GLY A 100 -23.20 14.25 -13.88
N ALA A 101 -22.15 14.83 -13.29
CA ALA A 101 -21.03 15.40 -13.99
C ALA A 101 -19.90 14.37 -14.11
N VAL A 102 -19.23 14.41 -15.26
CA VAL A 102 -17.97 13.72 -15.52
C VAL A 102 -16.92 14.33 -14.59
N TRP A 103 -16.77 13.76 -13.40
CA TRP A 103 -15.87 14.30 -12.39
C TRP A 103 -14.47 13.75 -12.55
N ASP A 104 -13.51 14.65 -12.73
CA ASP A 104 -12.09 14.36 -12.83
C ASP A 104 -11.58 13.57 -11.61
N GLU A 105 -11.17 12.33 -11.86
CA GLU A 105 -10.65 11.39 -10.88
C GLU A 105 -9.30 11.86 -10.32
N SER A 106 -8.55 12.65 -11.09
CA SER A 106 -7.24 13.21 -10.73
C SER A 106 -7.33 14.09 -9.49
N LYS A 107 -8.47 14.76 -9.27
CA LYS A 107 -8.70 15.62 -8.09
C LYS A 107 -8.88 14.84 -6.79
N LEU A 108 -9.18 13.55 -6.86
CA LEU A 108 -9.34 12.68 -5.69
C LEU A 108 -8.19 11.72 -5.49
N LEU A 109 -7.25 11.69 -6.43
CA LEU A 109 -6.08 10.85 -6.37
C LEU A 109 -5.24 11.28 -5.16
N VAL A 110 -5.12 10.37 -4.19
CA VAL A 110 -4.23 10.56 -3.04
C VAL A 110 -2.82 10.19 -3.44
N MET A 111 -2.67 9.03 -4.08
CA MET A 111 -1.40 8.53 -4.59
C MET A 111 -1.62 7.42 -5.60
N PHE A 112 -0.62 7.23 -6.45
CA PHE A 112 -0.51 6.09 -7.34
C PHE A 112 0.94 5.61 -7.36
N HIS A 113 1.14 4.33 -7.04
CA HIS A 113 2.45 3.69 -7.09
C HIS A 113 2.40 2.54 -8.09
N PRO A 114 3.19 2.59 -9.18
CA PRO A 114 3.32 1.48 -10.10
C PRO A 114 3.77 0.20 -9.39
N ILE A 115 3.33 -0.96 -9.84
CA ILE A 115 3.56 -2.23 -9.12
C ILE A 115 5.05 -2.49 -8.87
N TYR A 116 5.91 -2.18 -9.84
CA TYR A 116 7.36 -2.36 -9.76
C TYR A 116 8.06 -1.43 -8.76
N ARG A 117 7.38 -0.40 -8.23
CA ARG A 117 7.92 0.50 -7.20
C ARG A 117 7.59 0.03 -5.79
N ILE A 118 6.61 -0.86 -5.63
CA ILE A 118 6.22 -1.38 -4.33
C ILE A 118 7.23 -2.45 -3.94
N PHE A 119 7.96 -2.18 -2.87
CA PHE A 119 9.10 -2.99 -2.46
C PHE A 119 8.75 -3.98 -1.33
N TYR A 120 7.84 -3.59 -0.45
CA TYR A 120 7.47 -4.41 0.70
C TYR A 120 6.02 -4.15 1.09
N VAL A 121 5.28 -5.21 1.41
CA VAL A 121 3.89 -5.16 1.87
C VAL A 121 3.78 -6.02 3.12
N SER A 122 3.14 -5.51 4.18
CA SER A 122 2.93 -6.27 5.40
C SER A 122 1.78 -5.73 6.24
N HIS A 123 1.29 -6.55 7.14
CA HIS A 123 0.40 -6.16 8.23
C HIS A 123 1.20 -5.69 9.45
N ASP A 124 0.57 -4.90 10.32
CA ASP A 124 1.09 -4.64 11.66
C ASP A 124 0.86 -5.88 12.53
N SER A 125 1.93 -6.42 13.11
CA SER A 125 1.87 -7.65 13.93
C SER A 125 0.99 -7.48 15.18
N GLN A 126 0.71 -6.25 15.61
CA GLN A 126 -0.17 -5.97 16.76
C GLN A 126 -1.60 -5.61 16.35
N ASP A 127 -1.84 -5.36 15.06
CA ASP A 127 -3.13 -4.93 14.55
C ASP A 127 -3.25 -5.35 13.08
N LEU A 128 -3.68 -6.59 12.85
CA LEU A 128 -3.78 -7.18 11.51
C LEU A 128 -4.74 -6.42 10.57
N GLN A 129 -5.62 -5.58 11.14
CA GLN A 129 -6.49 -4.70 10.35
C GLN A 129 -5.72 -3.55 9.71
N ILE A 130 -4.50 -3.28 10.15
CA ILE A 130 -3.62 -2.30 9.54
C ILE A 130 -2.66 -3.03 8.63
N PHE A 131 -2.66 -2.60 7.37
CA PHE A 131 -1.69 -3.01 6.38
C PHE A 131 -0.93 -1.78 5.91
N SER A 132 0.32 -2.00 5.53
CA SER A 132 1.20 -0.95 5.05
C SER A 132 2.04 -1.49 3.90
N TYR A 133 2.40 -0.61 2.99
CA TYR A 133 3.38 -0.91 1.96
C TYR A 133 4.43 0.20 1.88
N ILE A 134 5.61 -0.16 1.40
CA ILE A 134 6.71 0.77 1.12
C ILE A 134 6.89 0.81 -0.38
N ALA A 135 6.89 2.01 -0.94
CA ALA A 135 7.15 2.25 -2.35
C ALA A 135 8.34 3.20 -2.54
N ARG A 136 9.06 3.03 -3.64
CA ARG A 136 10.05 4.01 -4.12
C ARG A 136 9.35 5.18 -4.80
N ASP A 137 9.81 6.40 -4.55
CA ASP A 137 9.38 7.55 -5.34
C ASP A 137 10.13 7.61 -6.70
N GLY A 138 9.52 8.22 -7.70
CA GLY A 138 10.04 8.27 -9.08
C GLY A 138 11.15 9.29 -9.31
N ALA A 139 11.23 10.34 -8.48
CA ALA A 139 12.16 11.46 -8.66
C ALA A 139 13.43 11.37 -7.78
N GLY A 140 13.51 10.40 -6.87
CA GLY A 140 14.65 10.22 -5.97
C GLY A 140 14.75 8.82 -5.38
N ASN A 141 15.83 8.55 -4.65
CA ASN A 141 16.00 7.29 -3.91
C ASN A 141 15.19 7.27 -2.59
N THR A 142 14.21 8.15 -2.46
CA THR A 142 13.34 8.29 -1.30
C THR A 142 12.31 7.16 -1.29
N LEU A 143 12.00 6.68 -0.08
CA LEU A 143 10.99 5.67 0.14
C LEU A 143 9.81 6.29 0.86
N SER A 144 8.61 5.97 0.41
CA SER A 144 7.36 6.37 1.06
C SER A 144 6.71 5.13 1.67
N ALA A 145 6.42 5.18 2.96
CA ALA A 145 5.63 4.17 3.64
C ALA A 145 4.19 4.67 3.75
N MET A 146 3.24 3.91 3.20
CA MET A 146 1.82 4.17 3.30
C MET A 146 1.17 3.22 4.30
N SER A 147 0.31 3.73 5.17
CA SER A 147 -0.47 2.92 6.12
C SER A 147 -1.97 3.14 5.96
N SER A 148 -2.72 2.04 5.93
CA SER A 148 -4.19 2.03 5.84
C SER A 148 -4.78 0.97 6.76
N SER A 149 -5.96 1.23 7.31
CA SER A 149 -6.73 0.22 8.03
C SER A 149 -7.87 -0.30 7.17
N ALA A 150 -7.97 -1.62 7.02
CA ALA A 150 -9.10 -2.30 6.40
C ALA A 150 -10.40 -1.97 7.15
N LEU A 151 -11.50 -1.91 6.40
CA LEU A 151 -12.83 -1.92 6.99
C LEU A 151 -13.18 -3.38 7.36
N LYS A 152 -13.70 -3.59 8.57
CA LYS A 152 -14.31 -4.89 8.92
C LYS A 152 -15.49 -5.11 7.97
N ARG A 153 -15.47 -6.20 7.21
CA ARG A 153 -16.63 -6.70 6.48
C ARG A 153 -17.67 -7.23 7.46
#